data_AF-A0A9D5EU01-F1
#
_entry.id   AF-A0A9D5EU01-F1
#
_cell.length_a   1.000
_cell.length_b   1.000
_cell.length_c   1.000
_cell.angle_alpha   90.00
_cell.angle_beta   90.00
_cell.angle_gamma   90.00
#
_symmetry.space_group_name_H-M   'P 1'
#
loop_
_entity.id
_entity.type
_entity.pdbx_description
1 polymer ?
#
loop_
_entity_poly.entity_id
_entity_poly.type
_entity_poly.pdbx_seq_one_letter_code
_entity_poly.pdbx_strand_id
1 'polypeptide(L)'
;MGAKKLNLSADEIASPFTGEQATRFPPILSPEQLAELLGKSVKTVYEWMAKGRLDGAYRKRGKHALFWRDRALDIIFNGKEWN
;
A
#
# COMPACT_ATOMS: atom_id res chain seq x y z
N MET A 1 15.61 15.33 -10.75
CA MET A 1 14.61 16.16 -10.05
C MET A 1 13.60 15.20 -9.43
N GLY A 2 13.47 15.18 -8.09
CA GLY A 2 12.45 14.35 -7.44
C GLY A 2 11.06 14.87 -7.76
N ALA A 3 10.09 13.98 -7.90
CA ALA A 3 8.69 14.37 -8.02
C ALA A 3 8.25 15.04 -6.71
N LYS A 4 7.40 16.08 -6.80
CA LYS A 4 6.83 16.71 -5.59
C LYS A 4 5.97 15.68 -4.86
N LYS A 5 6.05 15.64 -3.52
CA LYS A 5 5.12 14.86 -2.70
C LYS A 5 3.70 15.30 -2.97
N LEU A 6 2.82 14.33 -3.19
CA LEU A 6 1.40 14.57 -3.50
C LEU A 6 0.60 14.92 -2.24
N ASN A 7 1.00 14.43 -1.05
CA ASN A 7 0.31 14.67 0.23
C ASN A 7 -1.20 14.40 0.14
N LEU A 8 -1.56 13.20 -0.32
CA LEU A 8 -2.94 12.77 -0.51
C LEU A 8 -3.69 12.76 0.83
N SER A 9 -4.88 13.33 0.84
CA SER A 9 -5.80 13.27 1.98
C SER A 9 -6.39 11.86 2.13
N ALA A 10 -6.90 11.53 3.32
CA ALA A 10 -7.56 10.24 3.56
C ALA A 10 -8.75 10.01 2.61
N ASP A 11 -9.50 11.06 2.28
CA ASP A 11 -10.60 11.02 1.30
C ASP A 11 -10.10 10.73 -0.12
N GLU A 12 -9.02 11.38 -0.54
CA GLU A 12 -8.41 11.17 -1.87
C GLU A 12 -7.88 9.73 -2.02
N ILE A 13 -7.43 9.12 -0.93
CA ILE A 13 -7.01 7.72 -0.90
C ILE A 13 -8.23 6.79 -0.97
N ALA A 14 -9.32 7.08 -0.25
CA ALA A 14 -10.46 6.17 -0.11
C ALA A 14 -11.47 6.25 -1.26
N SER A 15 -11.74 7.46 -1.77
CA SER A 15 -12.76 7.77 -2.78
C SER A 15 -12.66 6.93 -4.07
N PRO A 16 -11.46 6.60 -4.59
CA PRO A 16 -11.33 5.74 -5.79
C PRO A 16 -11.82 4.30 -5.60
N PHE A 17 -11.95 3.84 -4.36
CA PHE A 17 -12.28 2.45 -4.04
C PHE A 17 -13.74 2.29 -3.66
N THR A 18 -14.62 2.62 -4.60
CA THR A 18 -16.06 2.36 -4.54
C THR A 18 -16.50 1.42 -5.66
N GLY A 19 -17.66 0.79 -5.53
CA GLY A 19 -18.18 -0.14 -6.54
C GLY A 19 -17.25 -1.33 -6.82
N GLU A 20 -17.00 -1.60 -8.10
CA GLU A 20 -16.15 -2.72 -8.56
C GLU A 20 -14.71 -2.65 -8.01
N GLN A 21 -14.17 -1.45 -7.83
CA GLN A 21 -12.82 -1.27 -7.31
C GLN A 21 -12.70 -1.65 -5.83
N ALA A 22 -13.77 -1.48 -5.06
CA ALA A 22 -13.82 -1.93 -3.67
C ALA A 22 -13.81 -3.46 -3.57
N THR A 23 -14.41 -4.16 -4.55
CA THR A 23 -14.40 -5.62 -4.62
C THR A 23 -13.03 -6.15 -5.02
N ARG A 24 -12.38 -5.51 -6.01
CA ARG A 24 -11.06 -5.93 -6.49
C ARG A 24 -9.95 -5.63 -5.49
N PHE A 25 -10.00 -4.45 -4.87
CA PHE A 25 -9.03 -3.97 -3.89
C PHE A 25 -9.74 -3.65 -2.56
N PRO A 26 -10.10 -4.68 -1.77
CA PRO A 26 -10.77 -4.48 -0.48
C PRO A 26 -9.90 -3.73 0.54
N PRO A 27 -10.47 -3.27 1.67
CA PRO A 27 -9.70 -2.56 2.70
C PRO A 27 -8.50 -3.34 3.25
N ILE A 28 -8.59 -4.68 3.24
CA ILE A 28 -7.50 -5.58 3.63
C ILE A 28 -6.97 -6.27 2.38
N LEU A 29 -5.70 -6.02 2.05
CA LEU A 29 -5.04 -6.60 0.87
C LEU A 29 -4.08 -7.72 1.25
N SER A 30 -4.00 -8.72 0.38
CA SER A 30 -2.86 -9.64 0.32
C SER A 30 -1.63 -8.94 -0.31
N PRO A 31 -0.41 -9.50 -0.17
CA PRO A 31 0.77 -8.98 -0.85
C PRO A 31 0.61 -8.93 -2.38
N GLU A 32 -0.13 -9.88 -2.94
CA GLU A 32 -0.40 -9.99 -4.38
C GLU A 32 -1.36 -8.88 -4.84
N GLN A 33 -2.42 -8.62 -4.08
CA GLN A 33 -3.35 -7.55 -4.40
C GLN A 33 -2.71 -6.17 -4.25
N LEU A 34 -1.85 -5.97 -3.24
CA LEU A 34 -1.09 -4.71 -3.10
C LEU A 34 -0.10 -4.53 -4.27
N ALA A 35 0.54 -5.61 -4.71
CA ALA A 35 1.43 -5.57 -5.87
C ALA A 35 0.66 -5.23 -7.15
N GLU A 36 -0.50 -5.86 -7.37
CA GLU A 36 -1.39 -5.56 -8.50
C GLU A 36 -1.84 -4.09 -8.48
N LEU A 37 -2.33 -3.61 -7.32
CA LEU A 37 -2.81 -2.24 -7.14
C LEU A 37 -1.74 -1.20 -7.52
N LEU A 38 -0.49 -1.46 -7.17
CA LEU A 38 0.64 -0.55 -7.40
C LEU A 38 1.33 -0.76 -8.75
N GLY A 39 0.91 -1.77 -9.53
CA GLY A 39 1.60 -2.19 -10.75
C GLY A 39 3.05 -2.61 -10.50
N LYS A 40 3.33 -3.30 -9.38
CA LYS A 40 4.65 -3.77 -8.97
C LYS A 40 4.70 -5.28 -8.88
N SER A 41 5.93 -5.82 -8.76
CA SER A 41 6.09 -7.23 -8.46
C SER A 41 5.83 -7.52 -6.98
N VAL A 42 5.32 -8.71 -6.66
CA VAL A 42 5.15 -9.16 -5.27
C VAL A 42 6.48 -9.18 -4.51
N LYS A 43 7.59 -9.49 -5.21
CA LYS A 43 8.95 -9.43 -4.66
C LYS A 43 9.30 -8.03 -4.15
N THR A 44 8.91 -6.99 -4.89
CA THR A 44 9.11 -5.59 -4.48
C THR A 44 8.36 -5.28 -3.19
N VAL A 45 7.11 -5.74 -3.05
CA VAL A 45 6.33 -5.56 -1.81
C VAL A 45 7.03 -6.24 -0.63
N TYR A 46 7.49 -7.48 -0.79
CA TYR A 46 8.24 -8.18 0.26
C TYR A 46 9.57 -7.49 0.61
N GLU A 47 10.27 -6.92 -0.39
CA GLU A 47 11.48 -6.15 -0.14
C GLU A 47 11.19 -4.91 0.73
N TRP A 48 10.11 -4.19 0.44
CA TRP A 48 9.70 -3.04 1.24
C TRP A 48 9.31 -3.44 2.66
N MET A 49 8.61 -4.57 2.83
CA MET A 49 8.33 -5.13 4.15
C MET A 49 9.61 -5.45 4.92
N ALA A 50 10.58 -6.11 4.27
CA ALA A 50 11.85 -6.51 4.89
C ALA A 50 12.69 -5.29 5.30
N LYS A 51 12.60 -4.19 4.54
CA LYS A 51 13.24 -2.91 4.83
C LYS A 51 12.47 -2.03 5.83
N GLY A 52 11.34 -2.49 6.38
CA GLY A 52 10.49 -1.71 7.30
C GLY A 52 9.77 -0.53 6.65
N ARG A 53 9.73 -0.46 5.32
CA ARG A 53 9.18 0.68 4.57
C ARG A 53 7.66 0.76 4.60
N LEU A 54 6.99 -0.31 5.02
CA LEU A 54 5.52 -0.41 5.16
C LEU A 54 5.10 -0.65 6.61
N ASP A 55 5.98 -0.37 7.58
CA ASP A 55 5.67 -0.59 9.00
C ASP A 55 4.43 0.22 9.43
N GLY A 56 3.56 -0.38 10.24
CA GLY A 56 2.29 0.22 10.63
C GLY A 56 1.14 0.09 9.61
N ALA A 57 1.41 -0.31 8.36
CA ALA A 57 0.39 -0.59 7.34
C ALA A 57 0.08 -2.08 7.18
N TYR A 58 0.84 -2.99 7.79
CA TYR A 58 0.57 -4.42 7.69
C TYR A 58 0.69 -5.16 9.02
N ARG A 59 0.11 -6.35 9.07
CA ARG A 59 0.32 -7.31 10.15
C ARG A 59 0.70 -8.67 9.57
N LYS A 60 1.75 -9.29 10.14
CA LYS A 60 2.10 -10.69 9.87
C LYS A 60 1.30 -11.61 10.79
N ARG A 61 0.72 -12.67 10.22
CA ARG A 61 0.06 -13.76 10.94
C ARG A 61 0.54 -15.09 10.35
N GLY A 62 1.56 -15.66 11.00
CA GLY A 62 2.28 -16.81 10.46
C GLY A 62 2.96 -16.45 9.13
N LYS A 63 2.69 -17.23 8.08
CA LYS A 63 3.23 -17.01 6.74
C LYS A 63 2.50 -15.91 5.94
N HIS A 64 1.35 -15.44 6.42
CA HIS A 64 0.54 -14.47 5.70
C HIS A 64 0.79 -13.05 6.20
N ALA A 65 0.83 -12.10 5.26
CA ALA A 65 0.85 -10.67 5.55
C ALA A 65 -0.47 -10.05 5.08
N LEU A 66 -1.09 -9.26 5.95
CA LEU A 66 -2.34 -8.56 5.69
C LEU A 66 -2.07 -7.06 5.74
N PHE A 67 -2.36 -6.36 4.66
CA PHE A 67 -2.14 -4.92 4.54
C PHE A 67 -3.45 -4.17 4.72
N TRP A 68 -3.43 -3.10 5.50
CA TRP A 68 -4.50 -2.11 5.47
C TRP A 68 -4.25 -1.17 4.28
N ARG A 69 -5.09 -1.29 3.24
CA ARG A 69 -4.90 -0.62 1.94
C ARG A 69 -4.57 0.85 2.09
N ASP A 70 -5.43 1.58 2.81
CA ASP A 70 -5.34 3.04 2.87
C ASP A 70 -4.08 3.49 3.63
N ARG A 71 -3.64 2.74 4.64
CA ARG A 71 -2.38 3.01 5.33
C ARG A 71 -1.18 2.69 4.47
N ALA A 72 -1.24 1.62 3.67
CA ALA A 72 -0.16 1.29 2.75
C ALA A 72 -0.01 2.39 1.70
N LEU A 73 -1.11 2.87 1.14
CA LEU A 73 -1.13 3.98 0.18
C LEU A 73 -0.63 5.29 0.83
N ASP A 74 -1.09 5.63 2.03
CA ASP A 74 -0.61 6.79 2.78
C ASP A 74 0.92 6.75 2.97
N ILE A 75 1.48 5.63 3.43
CA ILE A 75 2.92 5.49 3.59
C ILE A 75 3.67 5.64 2.26
N ILE A 76 3.13 5.10 1.17
CA ILE A 76 3.77 5.15 -0.15
C ILE A 76 3.74 6.56 -0.75
N PHE A 77 2.62 7.27 -0.65
CA PHE A 77 2.43 8.57 -1.30
C PHE A 77 2.82 9.76 -0.42
N ASN A 78 2.66 9.63 0.90
CA ASN A 78 2.87 10.72 1.87
C ASN A 78 4.08 10.50 2.78
N GLY A 79 4.53 9.24 2.92
CA GLY A 79 5.65 8.86 3.77
C GLY A 79 6.99 9.48 3.36
N LYS A 80 8.04 9.16 4.13
CA LYS A 80 9.40 9.63 3.81
C LYS A 80 9.89 8.97 2.54
N GLU A 81 10.63 9.72 1.73
CA GLU A 81 11.32 9.14 0.58
C GLU A 81 12.29 8.04 1.05
N TRP A 82 12.36 6.97 0.28
CA TRP A 82 13.25 5.86 0.59
C TRP A 82 14.58 6.09 -0.12
N ASN A 83 15.62 6.33 0.67
CA ASN A 83 17.01 6.29 0.19
C ASN A 83 17.47 4.83 -0.01
#